data_AF-A0A535IZP5-F1
#
_entry.id   AF-A0A535IZP5-F1
#
_cell.length_a   1.000
_cell.length_b   1.000
_cell.length_c   1.000
_cell.angle_alpha   90.00
_cell.angle_beta   90.00
_cell.angle_gamma   90.00
#
_symmetry.space_group_name_H-M   'P 1'
#
loop_
_entity.id
_entity.type
_entity.pdbx_description
1 polymer ?
#
loop_
_entity_poly.entity_id
_entity_poly.type
_entity_poly.pdbx_seq_one_letter_code
_entity_poly.pdbx_strand_id
1 'polypeptide(L)' 'MRSLKWPALIVGFVLLMIGTVMVFMAFDRNSHSNSDTIRPFLITMAPVWAVAIASASVLLRPPKK' A
#
# COMPACT_ATOMS: atom_id res chain seq x y z
N MET A 1 2.89 16.64 -23.77
CA MET A 1 2.02 15.72 -23.00
C MET A 1 2.49 15.74 -21.55
N ARG A 2 1.68 16.22 -20.59
CA ARG A 2 2.06 16.24 -19.16
C ARG A 2 2.25 14.80 -18.68
N SER A 3 3.34 14.53 -17.98
CA SER A 3 3.61 13.21 -17.41
C SER A 3 2.51 12.86 -16.39
N LEU A 4 1.63 11.92 -16.75
CA LEU A 4 0.55 11.42 -15.87
C LEU A 4 1.08 10.53 -14.74
N LYS A 5 2.37 10.18 -14.75
CA LYS A 5 3.00 9.27 -13.80
C LYS A 5 2.86 9.76 -12.35
N TRP A 6 3.13 11.04 -12.12
CA TRP A 6 3.09 11.63 -10.78
C TRP A 6 1.67 11.72 -10.21
N PRO A 7 0.66 12.25 -10.93
CA PRO A 7 -0.72 12.17 -10.49
C PRO A 7 -1.17 10.73 -10.19
N ALA A 8 -0.84 9.77 -11.06
CA ALA A 8 -1.20 8.37 -10.85
C ALA A 8 -0.57 7.77 -9.58
N LEU A 9 0.71 8.06 -9.32
CA LEU A 9 1.39 7.63 -8.10
C LEU A 9 0.79 8.22 -6.84
N ILE A 10 0.47 9.53 -6.86
CA ILE A 10 -0.14 10.20 -5.72
C ILE A 10 -1.50 9.60 -5.41
N VAL A 11 -2.36 9.44 -6.42
CA VAL A 11 -3.69 8.85 -6.25
C VAL A 11 -3.58 7.40 -5.76
N GLY A 12 -2.71 6.60 -6.38
CA GLY A 12 -2.48 5.21 -5.96
C GLY A 12 -1.97 5.11 -4.53
N PHE A 13 -1.05 5.98 -4.12
CA PHE A 13 -0.53 6.02 -2.77
C PHE A 13 -1.59 6.42 -1.74
N VAL A 14 -2.42 7.43 -2.04
CA VAL A 14 -3.53 7.84 -1.17
C VAL A 14 -4.53 6.69 -0.99
N LEU A 15 -4.89 5.99 -2.07
CA LEU A 15 -5.77 4.82 -1.99
C LEU A 15 -5.13 3.68 -1.17
N LEU A 16 -3.84 3.42 -1.34
CA LEU A 16 -3.11 2.43 -0.54
C LEU A 16 -3.14 2.77 0.95
N MET A 17 -2.93 4.03 1.32
CA MET A 17 -2.99 4.48 2.72
C MET A 17 -4.39 4.34 3.30
N ILE A 18 -5.42 4.77 2.58
CA ILE A 18 -6.83 4.63 3.02
C ILE A 18 -7.17 3.14 3.21
N GLY A 19 -6.83 2.30 2.22
CA GLY A 19 -7.04 0.85 2.30
C GLY A 19 -6.30 0.23 3.49
N THR A 20 -5.06 0.65 3.74
CA THR A 20 -4.27 0.19 4.88
C THR A 20 -4.98 0.46 6.20
N VAL A 21 -5.50 1.69 6.41
CA VAL A 21 -6.23 2.04 7.63
C VAL A 21 -7.53 1.24 7.74
N MET A 22 -8.27 1.09 6.64
CA MET A 22 -9.53 0.32 6.62
C MET A 22 -9.31 -1.14 6.98
N VAL A 23 -8.25 -1.77 6.47
CA VAL A 23 -7.89 -3.17 6.78
C VAL A 23 -7.45 -3.30 8.24
N PHE A 24 -6.65 -2.35 8.74
CA PHE A 24 -6.28 -2.32 10.16
C PHE A 24 -7.53 -2.28 11.05
N MET A 25 -8.44 -1.34 10.79
CA MET A 25 -9.71 -1.23 11.51
C MET A 25 -10.56 -2.50 11.41
N ALA A 26 -10.54 -3.18 10.26
CA ALA A 26 -11.28 -4.43 10.09
C ALA A 26 -10.77 -5.54 11.02
N PHE A 27 -9.45 -5.66 11.18
CA PHE A 27 -8.86 -6.63 12.12
C PHE A 27 -9.00 -6.19 13.58
N ASP A 28 -8.92 -4.89 13.85
CA ASP A 28 -8.98 -4.36 15.21
C ASP A 28 -10.38 -4.42 15.84
N ARG A 29 -11.44 -4.34 15.02
CA ARG A 29 -12.85 -4.31 15.46
C ARG A 29 -13.27 -5.39 16.45
N ASN A 30 -12.63 -6.57 16.42
CA ASN A 30 -12.99 -7.70 17.28
C ASN A 30 -11.78 -8.33 17.97
N SER A 31 -10.73 -7.53 18.17
CA SER A 31 -9.44 -7.93 18.70
C SER A 31 -9.46 -8.04 20.23
N HIS A 32 -8.82 -9.09 20.77
CA HIS A 32 -8.66 -9.30 22.21
C HIS A 32 -7.22 -9.04 22.68
N SER A 33 -6.29 -8.79 21.75
CA SER A 33 -4.87 -8.52 22.01
C SER A 33 -4.24 -7.83 20.81
N ASN A 34 -3.20 -7.01 21.04
CA ASN A 34 -2.45 -6.37 19.95
C ASN A 34 -1.91 -7.38 18.93
N SER A 35 -1.57 -8.60 19.37
CA SER A 35 -1.12 -9.66 18.47
C SER A 35 -2.22 -10.11 17.50
N ASP A 36 -3.49 -10.09 17.91
CA ASP A 36 -4.63 -10.49 17.10
C ASP A 36 -4.93 -9.48 15.98
N THR A 37 -4.57 -8.20 16.18
CA THR A 37 -4.63 -7.17 15.14
C THR A 37 -3.39 -7.19 14.27
N ILE A 38 -2.19 -7.10 14.88
CA ILE A 38 -0.94 -6.83 14.15
C ILE A 38 -0.51 -8.02 13.29
N ARG A 39 -0.63 -9.26 13.79
CA ARG A 39 -0.18 -10.45 13.04
C ARG A 39 -0.92 -10.59 11.71
N PRO A 40 -2.26 -10.69 11.66
CA PRO A 40 -2.97 -10.82 10.38
C PRO A 40 -2.83 -9.56 9.52
N PHE A 41 -2.78 -8.38 10.12
CA PHE A 41 -2.53 -7.12 9.39
C PHE A 41 -1.21 -7.13 8.63
N LEU A 42 -0.09 -7.49 9.28
CA LEU A 42 1.21 -7.52 8.62
C LEU A 42 1.27 -8.60 7.54
N ILE A 43 0.70 -9.79 7.80
CA ILE A 43 0.67 -10.89 6.83
C ILE A 43 -0.09 -10.48 5.56
N THR A 44 -1.17 -9.70 5.69
CA THR A 44 -1.96 -9.25 4.55
C THR A 44 -1.38 -8.01 3.86
N MET A 45 -0.91 -7.03 4.62
CA MET A 45 -0.49 -5.74 4.06
C MET A 45 0.96 -5.73 3.57
N ALA A 46 1.88 -6.49 4.17
CA ALA A 46 3.27 -6.51 3.73
C ALA A 46 3.44 -6.94 2.26
N PRO A 47 2.76 -8.00 1.77
CA PRO A 47 2.77 -8.34 0.34
C PRO A 47 2.22 -7.22 -0.55
N VAL A 48 1.13 -6.56 -0.14
CA VAL A 48 0.52 -5.46 -0.90
C VAL A 48 1.49 -4.29 -1.04
N TRP A 49 2.16 -3.90 0.05
CA TRP A 49 3.18 -2.86 0.04
C TRP A 49 4.38 -3.24 -0.84
N ALA A 50 4.83 -4.49 -0.78
CA ALA A 50 5.93 -4.96 -1.64
C ALA A 50 5.58 -4.80 -3.14
N VAL A 51 4.37 -5.18 -3.54
CA VAL A 51 3.89 -5.03 -4.93
C VAL A 51 3.76 -3.56 -5.31
N ALA A 52 3.23 -2.71 -4.42
CA ALA A 52 3.09 -1.28 -4.67
C ALA A 52 4.46 -0.60 -4.89
N ILE A 53 5.43 -0.90 -4.04
CA ILE A 53 6.80 -0.36 -4.14
C ILE A 53 7.49 -0.84 -5.42
N ALA A 54 7.37 -2.13 -5.75
CA ALA A 54 7.95 -2.68 -6.97
C ALA A 54 7.36 -2.02 -8.23
N SER A 55 6.04 -1.84 -8.25
CA SER A 55 5.31 -1.18 -9.34
C SER A 55 5.72 0.29 -9.49
N ALA A 56 5.79 1.02 -8.38
CA ALA A 56 6.24 2.41 -8.37
C ALA A 56 7.69 2.54 -8.87
N SER A 57 8.57 1.63 -8.45
CA SER A 57 9.98 1.58 -8.87
C SER A 57 10.12 1.37 -10.38
N VAL A 58 9.28 0.52 -10.98
CA VAL A 58 9.24 0.31 -12.44
C VAL A 58 8.73 1.56 -13.16
N LEU A 59 7.66 2.18 -12.66
CA LEU A 59 7.05 3.36 -13.30
C LEU A 59 7.98 4.60 -13.30
N LEU A 60 8.74 4.76 -12.22
CA LEU A 60 9.69 5.84 -12.01
C LEU A 60 11.06 5.58 -12.65
N ARG A 61 11.31 4.37 -13.16
CA ARG A 61 12.59 4.03 -13.78
C ARG A 61 12.86 4.95 -14.98
N PRO A 62 14.02 5.63 -15.04
CA PRO A 62 14.39 6.43 -16.19
C PRO A 62 14.60 5.51 -17.42
N PRO A 63 14.31 5.99 -18.64
CA PRO A 63 14.55 5.23 -19.85
C PRO A 63 16.04 4.85 -19.92
N LYS A 64 16.33 3.59 -20.23
CA LYS A 64 17.70 3.10 -20.42
C LYS A 64 18.21 3.74 -21.72
N LYS A 65 19.31 4.50 -21.64
CA LYS A 65 20.03 5.02 -22.81
C LYS A 65 20.54 3.88 -23.67
#